data_AF-A0A199VT81-F1
#
_entry.id   AF-A0A199VT81-F1
#
_cell.length_a   1.000
_cell.length_b   1.000
_cell.length_c   1.000
_cell.angle_alpha   90.00
_cell.angle_beta   90.00
_cell.angle_gamma   90.00
#
_symmetry.space_group_name_H-M   'P 1'
#
loop_
_entity.id
_entity.type
_entity.pdbx_description
1 polymer ?
#
loop_
_entity_poly.entity_id
_entity_poly.type
_entity_poly.pdbx_seq_one_letter_code
_entity_poly.pdbx_strand_id
1 'polypeptide(L)'
;TLLFFNASAFNSLNFQINTLMANGDTSSLRKVVTEKMYSTLKNELKRRESMWSSVHWELVEPVVSIRTLRARMIGIDKNNLDKAFIQLTIEFMTKQKFEAYDAKGAVVSGDRTKEVLVKDIWVFERSLFHPGAEWRLCARLSI
;
A
#
# COMPACT_ATOMS: atom_id res chain seq x y z
N THR A 1 22.05 -0.18 9.19
CA THR A 1 22.14 1.02 8.33
C THR A 1 21.32 0.90 7.04
N LEU A 2 21.39 -0.21 6.26
CA LEU A 2 20.53 -0.41 5.07
C LEU A 2 19.10 -0.95 5.37
N LEU A 3 18.94 -1.83 6.37
CA LEU A 3 17.64 -2.40 6.74
C LEU A 3 16.67 -1.36 7.35
N PHE A 4 17.19 -0.46 8.19
CA PHE A 4 16.40 0.63 8.79
C PHE A 4 15.91 1.64 7.74
N PHE A 5 16.74 1.95 6.74
CA PHE A 5 16.37 2.86 5.64
C PHE A 5 15.21 2.31 4.80
N ASN A 6 15.17 1.00 4.60
CA ASN A 6 14.08 0.36 3.86
C ASN A 6 12.77 0.34 4.67
N ALA A 7 12.82 0.08 5.98
CA ALA A 7 11.62 0.01 6.81
C ALA A 7 10.86 1.35 6.86
N SER A 8 11.57 2.48 7.00
CA SER A 8 10.95 3.81 7.00
C SER A 8 10.35 4.18 5.63
N ALA A 9 11.04 3.86 4.54
CA ALA A 9 10.53 4.08 3.19
C ALA A 9 9.25 3.27 2.92
N PHE A 10 9.21 2.00 3.34
CA PHE A 10 8.02 1.16 3.19
C PHE A 10 6.89 1.58 4.12
N ASN A 11 7.18 2.07 5.33
CA ASN A 11 6.17 2.67 6.19
C ASN A 11 5.52 3.89 5.52
N SER A 12 6.36 4.79 5.00
CA SER A 12 5.89 6.00 4.30
C SER A 12 5.00 5.66 3.10
N LEU A 13 5.39 4.68 2.29
CA LEU A 13 4.56 4.20 1.17
C LEU A 13 3.26 3.55 1.63
N ASN A 14 3.28 2.74 2.71
CA ASN A 14 2.06 2.15 3.28
C ASN A 14 1.09 3.25 3.73
N PHE A 15 1.57 4.20 4.53
CA PHE A 15 0.79 5.34 4.99
C PHE A 15 0.23 6.18 3.83
N GLN A 16 1.08 6.53 2.86
CA GLN A 16 0.70 7.33 1.71
C GLN A 16 -0.40 6.62 0.90
N ILE A 17 -0.20 5.35 0.55
CA ILE A 17 -1.16 4.60 -0.26
C ILE A 17 -2.50 4.44 0.47
N ASN A 18 -2.49 4.12 1.77
CA ASN A 18 -3.73 4.00 2.54
C ASN A 18 -4.47 5.34 2.67
N THR A 19 -3.75 6.45 2.85
CA THR A 19 -4.33 7.80 2.84
C THR A 19 -4.98 8.12 1.50
N LEU A 20 -4.29 7.84 0.38
CA LEU A 20 -4.84 8.07 -0.96
C LEU A 20 -6.07 7.20 -1.23
N MET A 21 -6.08 5.94 -0.74
CA MET A 21 -7.24 5.06 -0.81
C MET A 21 -8.41 5.59 0.04
N ALA A 22 -8.17 6.09 1.24
CA ALA A 22 -9.21 6.69 2.08
C ALA A 22 -9.87 7.89 1.36
N ASN A 23 -9.04 8.77 0.79
CA ASN A 23 -9.45 9.98 0.08
C ASN A 23 -10.00 9.75 -1.34
N GLY A 24 -9.82 8.56 -1.91
CA GLY A 24 -10.20 8.27 -3.29
C GLY A 24 -9.35 8.96 -4.37
N ASP A 25 -8.14 9.43 -4.03
CA ASP A 25 -7.24 10.12 -4.98
C ASP A 25 -6.53 9.12 -5.91
N THR A 26 -7.26 8.73 -6.96
CA THR A 26 -6.73 7.82 -8.00
C THR A 26 -5.59 8.43 -8.81
N SER A 27 -5.50 9.75 -8.91
CA SER A 27 -4.47 10.41 -9.73
C SER A 27 -3.09 10.27 -9.10
N SER A 28 -3.00 10.46 -7.78
CA SER A 28 -1.77 10.27 -7.01
C SER A 28 -1.43 8.80 -6.82
N LEU A 29 -2.43 7.92 -6.67
CA LEU A 29 -2.20 6.47 -6.54
C LEU A 29 -1.38 5.92 -7.72
N ARG A 30 -1.66 6.37 -8.94
CA ARG A 30 -0.96 5.91 -10.14
C ARG A 30 0.57 6.07 -10.08
N LYS A 31 1.06 7.06 -9.33
CA LYS A 31 2.50 7.34 -9.21
C LYS A 31 3.23 6.36 -8.29
N VAL A 32 2.54 5.80 -7.31
CA VAL A 32 3.14 5.01 -6.21
C VAL A 32 2.82 3.51 -6.29
N VAL A 33 2.07 3.10 -7.31
CA VAL A 33 1.70 1.69 -7.55
C VAL A 33 2.00 1.30 -9.00
N THR A 34 2.10 0.00 -9.25
CA THR A 34 2.22 -0.53 -10.62
C THR A 34 0.91 -0.37 -11.40
N GLU A 35 0.95 -0.33 -12.74
CA GLU A 35 -0.27 -0.19 -13.55
C GLU A 35 -1.32 -1.28 -13.28
N LYS A 36 -0.88 -2.51 -13.02
CA LYS A 36 -1.77 -3.61 -12.63
C LYS A 36 -2.43 -3.33 -11.28
N MET A 37 -1.65 -2.96 -10.26
CA MET A 37 -2.18 -2.63 -8.95
C MET A 37 -3.09 -1.40 -9.00
N TYR A 38 -2.75 -0.38 -9.79
CA TYR A 38 -3.58 0.80 -10.00
C TYR A 38 -4.98 0.42 -10.48
N SER A 39 -5.05 -0.48 -11.47
CA SER A 39 -6.33 -0.98 -11.99
C SER A 39 -7.15 -1.70 -10.92
N THR A 40 -6.50 -2.53 -10.10
CA THR A 40 -7.14 -3.20 -8.96
C THR A 40 -7.70 -2.20 -7.95
N LEU A 41 -6.86 -1.28 -7.46
CA LEU A 41 -7.25 -0.28 -6.44
C LEU A 41 -8.35 0.66 -6.95
N LYS A 42 -8.29 1.06 -8.23
CA LYS A 42 -9.34 1.88 -8.85
C LYS A 42 -10.68 1.16 -8.88
N ASN A 43 -10.69 -0.14 -9.17
CA ASN A 43 -11.92 -0.94 -9.15
C ASN A 43 -12.45 -1.14 -7.73
N GLU A 44 -11.56 -1.32 -6.75
CA GLU A 44 -11.94 -1.36 -5.33
C GLU A 44 -12.61 -0.06 -4.88
N LEU A 45 -12.05 1.10 -5.25
CA LEU A 45 -12.64 2.40 -4.95
C LEU A 45 -14.02 2.58 -5.58
N LYS A 46 -14.18 2.24 -6.87
CA LYS A 46 -15.49 2.28 -7.54
C LYS A 46 -16.53 1.38 -6.86
N ARG A 47 -16.14 0.16 -6.47
CA ARG A 47 -17.04 -0.74 -5.74
C ARG A 47 -17.38 -0.17 -4.37
N ARG A 48 -16.41 0.43 -3.69
CA ARG A 48 -16.59 1.07 -2.39
C ARG A 48 -17.59 2.22 -2.46
N GLU A 49 -17.53 3.08 -3.47
CA GLU A 49 -18.42 4.25 -3.63
C GLU A 49 -19.92 3.87 -3.65
N SER A 50 -20.26 2.64 -4.06
CA SER A 50 -21.64 2.15 -4.01
C SER A 50 -22.14 1.85 -2.58
N MET A 51 -21.22 1.68 -1.62
CA MET A 51 -21.52 1.32 -0.23
C MET A 51 -21.17 2.45 0.74
N TRP A 52 -20.04 3.13 0.55
CA TRP A 52 -19.49 4.15 1.44
C TRP A 52 -19.17 5.41 0.64
N SER A 53 -19.77 6.54 1.02
CA SER A 53 -19.53 7.83 0.39
C SER A 53 -18.16 8.40 0.78
N SER A 54 -17.72 8.16 2.02
CA SER A 54 -16.46 8.66 2.57
C SER A 54 -15.93 7.71 3.64
N VAL A 55 -14.63 7.81 3.90
CA VAL A 55 -13.91 6.99 4.86
C VAL A 55 -12.97 7.87 5.66
N HIS A 56 -13.03 7.72 6.98
CA HIS A 56 -11.97 8.15 7.88
C HIS A 56 -11.00 6.98 8.08
N TRP A 57 -9.71 7.23 7.86
CA TRP A 57 -8.64 6.28 8.13
C TRP A 57 -7.48 7.01 8.79
N GLU A 58 -6.93 6.41 9.84
CA GLU A 58 -5.79 6.92 10.59
C GLU A 58 -4.84 5.76 10.90
N LEU A 59 -3.55 5.95 10.61
CA LEU A 59 -2.49 5.10 11.13
C LEU A 59 -2.10 5.59 12.53
N VAL A 60 -2.12 4.69 13.51
CA VAL A 60 -1.67 5.00 14.87
C VAL A 60 -0.18 4.66 14.97
N GLU A 61 0.64 5.68 15.19
CA GLU A 61 2.08 5.55 15.40
C GLU A 61 2.41 5.33 16.89
N PRO A 62 3.50 4.62 17.22
CA PRO A 62 4.44 3.97 16.30
C PRO A 62 3.86 2.68 15.70
N VAL A 63 4.26 2.37 14.46
CA VAL A 63 4.00 1.05 13.86
C VAL A 63 4.55 -0.08 14.74
N VAL A 64 3.75 -1.14 14.93
CA VAL A 64 4.10 -2.27 15.82
C VAL A 64 5.31 -3.03 15.29
N SER A 65 5.31 -3.41 14.00
CA SER A 65 6.49 -4.01 13.38
C SER A 65 6.43 -3.96 11.85
N ILE A 66 7.60 -3.91 11.22
CA ILE A 66 7.77 -4.04 9.77
C ILE A 66 8.82 -5.13 9.52
N ARG A 67 8.48 -6.17 8.75
CA ARG A 67 9.35 -7.32 8.51
C ARG A 67 9.48 -7.61 7.02
N THR A 68 10.70 -7.79 6.53
CA THR A 68 10.91 -8.32 5.17
C THR A 68 10.74 -9.84 5.21
N LEU A 69 9.72 -10.36 4.53
CA LEU A 69 9.46 -11.79 4.44
C LEU A 69 10.26 -12.46 3.31
N ARG A 70 10.41 -11.76 2.18
CA ARG A 70 11.07 -12.31 0.99
C ARG A 70 11.66 -11.21 0.12
N ALA A 71 12.86 -11.47 -0.40
CA ALA A 71 13.47 -10.70 -1.48
C ALA A 71 13.65 -11.57 -2.72
N ARG A 72 13.40 -11.01 -3.90
CA ARG A 72 13.60 -11.69 -5.19
C ARG A 72 14.07 -10.69 -6.23
N MET A 73 15.01 -11.11 -7.07
CA MET A 73 15.33 -10.42 -8.31
C MET A 73 14.61 -11.14 -9.45
N ILE A 74 13.99 -10.37 -10.33
CA ILE A 74 13.32 -10.88 -11.53
C ILE A 74 14.04 -10.30 -12.73
N GLY A 75 14.65 -11.16 -13.55
CA GLY A 75 15.16 -10.79 -14.87
C GLY A 75 14.20 -11.32 -15.93
N ILE A 76 13.45 -10.43 -16.59
CA ILE A 76 12.50 -10.81 -17.64
C ILE A 76 13.26 -11.37 -18.85
N ASP A 77 14.41 -10.78 -19.16
CA ASP A 77 15.29 -11.18 -20.26
C ASP A 77 16.69 -11.43 -19.70
N LYS A 78 17.21 -12.64 -19.91
CA LYS A 78 18.56 -13.03 -19.44
C LYS A 78 19.67 -12.27 -20.15
N ASN A 79 19.38 -11.77 -21.36
CA ASN A 79 20.32 -11.04 -22.20
C ASN A 79 20.11 -9.52 -22.10
N ASN A 80 19.05 -9.07 -21.43
CA ASN A 80 18.76 -7.65 -21.20
C ASN A 80 18.37 -7.42 -19.73
N LEU A 81 19.38 -7.06 -18.93
CA LEU A 81 19.21 -6.76 -17.51
C LEU A 81 18.48 -5.43 -17.25
N ASP A 82 18.33 -4.54 -18.23
CA ASP A 82 17.62 -3.25 -18.04
C ASP A 82 16.15 -3.45 -17.65
N LYS A 83 15.59 -4.61 -17.98
CA LYS A 83 14.23 -5.03 -17.61
C LYS A 83 14.16 -5.76 -16.27
N ALA A 84 15.28 -5.89 -15.56
CA ALA A 84 15.31 -6.56 -14.28
C ALA A 84 14.82 -5.63 -13.15
N PHE A 85 14.13 -6.21 -12.18
CA PHE A 85 13.61 -5.49 -11.02
C PHE A 85 13.73 -6.36 -9.76
N ILE A 86 13.79 -5.70 -8.61
CA ILE A 86 13.71 -6.36 -7.31
C ILE A 86 12.26 -6.31 -6.83
N GLN A 87 11.81 -7.40 -6.23
CA GLN A 87 10.60 -7.45 -5.41
C GLN A 87 10.93 -7.73 -3.95
N LEU A 88 10.35 -6.93 -3.06
CA LEU A 88 10.37 -7.16 -1.61
C LEU A 88 8.96 -7.40 -1.11
N THR A 89 8.76 -8.53 -0.44
CA THR A 89 7.52 -8.86 0.28
C THR A 89 7.69 -8.42 1.72
N ILE A 90 6.89 -7.44 2.14
CA ILE A 90 6.96 -6.79 3.45
C ILE A 90 5.67 -7.10 4.21
N GLU A 91 5.82 -7.50 5.46
CA GLU A 91 4.73 -7.60 6.42
C GLU A 91 4.72 -6.35 7.30
N PHE A 92 3.54 -5.76 7.44
CA PHE A 92 3.27 -4.67 8.37
C PHE A 92 2.31 -5.18 9.45
N MET A 93 2.68 -4.95 10.70
CA MET A 93 1.77 -5.02 11.84
C MET A 93 1.54 -3.59 12.30
N THR A 94 0.33 -3.08 12.12
CA THR A 94 -0.03 -1.68 12.38
C THR A 94 -1.26 -1.58 13.26
N LYS A 95 -1.38 -0.50 14.01
CA LYS A 95 -2.64 -0.13 14.63
C LYS A 95 -3.31 0.92 13.76
N GLN A 96 -4.59 0.74 13.47
CA GLN A 96 -5.34 1.62 12.58
C GLN A 96 -6.69 1.96 13.20
N LYS A 97 -7.22 3.16 12.90
CA LYS A 97 -8.62 3.51 13.14
C LYS A 97 -9.32 3.67 11.80
N PHE A 98 -10.56 3.22 11.73
CA PHE A 98 -11.33 3.21 10.50
C PHE A 98 -12.81 3.44 10.79
N GLU A 99 -13.43 4.35 10.04
CA GLU A 99 -14.89 4.56 10.05
C GLU A 99 -15.35 4.93 8.64
N ALA A 100 -16.42 4.30 8.17
CA ALA A 100 -17.01 4.54 6.87
C ALA A 100 -18.41 5.15 7.03
N TYR A 101 -18.73 6.07 6.13
CA TYR A 101 -19.97 6.82 6.15
C TYR A 101 -20.77 6.63 4.86
N ASP A 102 -22.10 6.66 4.97
CA ASP A 102 -22.99 6.74 3.81
C ASP A 102 -23.11 8.19 3.27
N ALA A 103 -23.90 8.39 2.22
CA ALA A 103 -24.10 9.72 1.62
C ALA A 103 -24.79 10.75 2.56
N LYS A 104 -25.42 10.29 3.64
CA LYS A 104 -26.06 11.15 4.66
C LYS A 104 -25.11 11.46 5.83
N GLY A 105 -23.89 10.92 5.82
CA GLY A 105 -22.91 11.04 6.89
C GLY A 105 -23.16 10.08 8.07
N ALA A 106 -24.07 9.11 7.93
CA ALA A 106 -24.28 8.10 8.96
C ALA A 106 -23.16 7.07 8.92
N VAL A 107 -22.71 6.63 10.10
CA VAL A 107 -21.72 5.56 10.23
C VAL A 107 -22.34 4.25 9.76
N VAL A 108 -21.70 3.58 8.79
CA VAL A 108 -22.14 2.29 8.25
C VAL A 108 -21.17 1.15 8.56
N SER A 109 -19.92 1.47 8.93
CA SER A 109 -18.92 0.47 9.32
C SER A 109 -17.78 1.12 10.11
N GLY A 110 -17.18 0.37 11.02
CA GLY A 110 -16.02 0.82 11.80
C GLY A 110 -16.37 1.68 13.01
N ASP A 111 -15.33 2.22 13.62
CA ASP A 111 -15.38 3.09 14.80
C ASP A 111 -14.08 3.89 14.83
N ARG A 112 -14.17 5.20 14.58
CA ARG A 112 -12.98 6.07 14.50
C ARG A 112 -12.24 6.23 15.83
N THR A 113 -12.84 5.81 16.94
CA THR A 113 -12.23 5.89 18.28
C THR A 113 -11.49 4.63 18.68
N LYS A 114 -11.72 3.51 17.98
CA LYS A 114 -11.11 2.21 18.31
C LYS A 114 -9.91 1.91 17.44
N GLU A 115 -8.82 1.55 18.09
CA GLU A 115 -7.64 1.00 17.45
C GLU A 115 -7.87 -0.47 17.11
N VAL A 116 -7.59 -0.85 15.87
CA VAL A 116 -7.61 -2.23 15.40
C VAL A 116 -6.20 -2.62 14.98
N LEU A 117 -5.74 -3.80 15.41
CA LEU A 117 -4.48 -4.37 14.96
C LEU A 117 -4.67 -4.98 13.58
N VAL A 118 -3.99 -4.42 12.58
CA VAL A 118 -4.08 -4.84 11.18
C VAL A 118 -2.75 -5.45 10.74
N LYS A 119 -2.85 -6.63 10.11
CA LYS A 119 -1.75 -7.31 9.46
C LYS A 119 -1.88 -7.16 7.95
N ASP A 120 -0.88 -6.56 7.33
CA ASP A 120 -0.79 -6.35 5.88
C ASP A 120 0.45 -7.05 5.32
N ILE A 121 0.31 -7.77 4.20
CA ILE A 121 1.46 -8.29 3.45
C ILE A 121 1.46 -7.69 2.05
N TRP A 122 2.43 -6.81 1.80
CA TRP A 122 2.52 -6.05 0.55
C TRP A 122 3.81 -6.42 -0.19
N VAL A 123 3.72 -6.50 -1.52
CA VAL A 123 4.86 -6.73 -2.40
C VAL A 123 5.18 -5.43 -3.11
N PHE A 124 6.36 -4.90 -2.87
CA PHE A 124 6.89 -3.74 -3.58
C PHE A 124 7.85 -4.16 -4.66
N GLU A 125 7.92 -3.39 -5.75
CA GLU A 125 8.89 -3.56 -6.81
C GLU A 125 9.67 -2.28 -7.08
N ARG A 126 10.90 -2.43 -7.57
CA ARG A 126 11.73 -1.33 -8.05
C ARG A 126 12.65 -1.82 -9.17
N SER A 127 12.75 -1.05 -10.25
CA SER A 127 13.72 -1.33 -11.32
C SER A 127 15.15 -1.23 -10.79
N LEU A 128 16.03 -2.11 -11.25
CA LEU A 128 17.43 -2.15 -10.82
C LEU A 128 18.32 -1.14 -11.53
N PHE A 129 18.07 -0.93 -12.82
CA PHE A 129 19.02 -0.27 -13.72
C PHE A 129 18.52 1.06 -14.27
N HIS A 130 17.29 1.46 -13.94
CA HIS A 130 16.77 2.78 -14.31
C HIS A 130 17.14 3.81 -13.23
N PRO A 131 17.96 4.83 -13.55
CA PRO A 131 18.25 5.92 -12.62
C PRO A 131 16.96 6.61 -12.17
N GLY A 132 16.81 6.86 -10.87
CA GLY A 132 15.59 7.45 -10.30
C GLY A 132 14.43 6.48 -10.13
N ALA A 133 14.61 5.16 -10.32
CA ALA A 133 13.56 4.19 -10.04
C ALA A 133 13.15 4.20 -8.55
N GLU A 134 11.88 4.47 -8.32
CA GLU A 134 11.23 4.47 -7.00
C GLU A 134 10.55 3.12 -6.71
N TRP A 135 10.35 2.82 -5.43
CA TRP A 135 9.56 1.67 -5.00
C TRP A 135 8.08 1.90 -5.28
N ARG A 136 7.41 0.89 -5.82
CA ARG A 136 5.97 0.93 -6.11
C ARG A 136 5.28 -0.30 -5.57
N LEU A 137 4.03 -0.17 -5.12
CA LEU A 137 3.21 -1.31 -4.72
C LEU A 137 2.82 -2.16 -5.94
N CYS A 138 3.20 -3.43 -5.93
CA CYS A 138 2.91 -4.41 -6.98
C CYS A 138 1.76 -5.34 -6.60
N ALA A 139 1.70 -5.81 -5.35
CA ALA A 139 0.67 -6.75 -4.88
C ALA A 139 0.31 -6.51 -3.41
N ARG A 140 -0.95 -6.77 -3.06
CA ARG A 140 -1.39 -7.00 -1.67
C ARG A 140 -1.79 -8.47 -1.57
N LEU A 141 -1.21 -9.19 -0.61
CA LEU A 141 -1.51 -10.61 -0.41
C LEU A 141 -2.61 -10.73 0.65
N SER A 142 -3.70 -11.39 0.30
CA SER A 142 -4.70 -11.84 1.27
C SER A 142 -4.13 -13.00 2.07
N ILE A 143 -4.28 -12.94 3.39
CA ILE A 143 -3.98 -14.04 4.31
C ILE A 143 -5.29 -14.75 4.65
#